data_AF-A0A821MT66-F1
#
_entry.id   AF-A0A821MT66-F1
#
_cell.length_a   1.000
_cell.length_b   1.000
_cell.length_c   1.000
_cell.angle_alpha   90.00
_cell.angle_beta   90.00
_cell.angle_gamma   90.00
#
_symmetry.space_group_name_H-M   'P 1'
#
loop_
_entity.id
_entity.type
_entity.pdbx_description
1 polymer ?
#
loop_
_entity_poly.entity_id
_entity_poly.type
_entity_poly.pdbx_seq_one_letter_code
_entity_poly.pdbx_strand_id
1 'polypeptide(L)'
;MISDLQNDSSSSLKKSKSSTERAPLTGISDIDEPLYELVDLFVRDYIEIWYKTQISSDESFIDDVKSGIYTTIRHLSERLREIDWLDFCTGTIVDSFATHVRLYRNAKERLRLEQSTDIRSCFFDLEAEYERGICRDEVCMDKDKEKEFLRDIVEVLIYILLPANEFRCVPARVLIREVAVNLGLIPFIDMYSDPDAINQLIINM
;
A
#
# COMPACT_ATOMS: atom_id res chain seq x y z
N MET A 1 -44.45 19.27 61.18
CA MET A 1 -43.85 20.61 61.29
C MET A 1 -42.36 20.43 61.13
N ILE A 2 -41.85 20.64 59.91
CA ILE A 2 -40.49 21.08 59.51
C ILE A 2 -39.33 20.34 60.22
N SER A 3 -38.50 19.52 59.57
CA SER A 3 -37.55 19.99 58.54
C SER A 3 -37.01 18.86 57.64
N ASP A 4 -37.19 19.05 56.34
CA ASP A 4 -36.28 18.59 55.28
C ASP A 4 -34.85 19.09 55.52
N LEU A 5 -33.85 18.33 55.02
CA LEU A 5 -32.58 18.76 54.39
C LEU A 5 -31.41 17.83 54.72
N GLN A 6 -31.18 16.86 53.82
CA GLN A 6 -29.88 16.37 53.34
C GLN A 6 -30.18 15.30 52.28
N ASN A 7 -30.82 15.69 51.17
CA ASN A 7 -30.17 16.08 49.92
C ASN A 7 -28.90 15.28 49.60
N ASP A 8 -29.16 14.04 49.19
CA ASP A 8 -28.35 13.25 48.28
C ASP A 8 -28.15 14.04 46.98
N SER A 9 -27.04 14.78 46.90
CA SER A 9 -26.62 15.51 45.71
C SER A 9 -25.14 15.83 45.81
N SER A 10 -24.31 15.00 45.18
CA SER A 10 -23.47 15.53 44.09
C SER A 10 -22.55 14.45 43.52
N SER A 11 -22.95 14.03 42.33
CA SER A 11 -22.09 13.69 41.20
C SER A 11 -21.13 12.52 41.39
N SER A 12 -21.66 11.33 41.10
CA SER A 12 -20.97 10.42 40.18
C SER A 12 -20.38 11.25 39.03
N LEU A 13 -19.06 11.40 39.06
CA LEU A 13 -18.28 11.90 37.93
C LEU A 13 -18.54 10.94 36.77
N LYS A 14 -19.58 11.23 35.99
CA LYS A 14 -19.70 10.75 34.62
C LYS A 14 -18.44 11.25 33.94
N LYS A 15 -17.44 10.37 33.83
CA LYS A 15 -16.34 10.49 32.89
C LYS A 15 -17.00 10.67 31.53
N SER A 16 -17.10 11.91 31.09
CA SER A 16 -17.41 12.26 29.72
C SER A 16 -16.30 11.68 28.86
N LYS A 17 -16.43 10.42 28.45
CA LYS A 17 -15.75 9.90 27.27
C LYS A 17 -16.37 10.63 26.09
N SER A 18 -15.81 11.79 25.76
CA SER A 18 -15.90 12.36 24.43
C SER A 18 -14.97 11.54 23.52
N SER A 19 -15.28 10.27 23.31
CA SER A 19 -14.72 9.51 22.20
C SER A 19 -15.50 9.94 20.97
N THR A 20 -14.99 10.94 20.25
CA THR A 20 -15.37 11.12 18.85
C THR A 20 -14.98 9.83 18.15
N GLU A 21 -15.93 8.93 17.98
CA GLU A 21 -15.72 7.61 17.38
C GLU A 21 -15.26 7.84 15.94
N ARG A 22 -13.99 7.54 15.65
CA ARG A 22 -13.42 7.74 14.30
C ARG A 22 -14.17 6.82 13.34
N ALA A 23 -14.60 7.36 12.19
CA ALA A 23 -15.34 6.57 11.21
C ALA A 23 -14.46 5.43 10.68
N PRO A 24 -14.92 4.17 10.67
CA PRO A 24 -14.10 3.01 10.36
C PRO A 24 -13.41 3.14 8.99
N LEU A 25 -12.20 2.59 8.88
CA LEU A 25 -11.42 2.58 7.63
C LEU A 25 -11.74 1.33 6.81
N THR A 26 -11.59 0.18 7.43
CA THR A 26 -11.83 -1.14 6.83
C THR A 26 -13.08 -1.81 7.40
N GLY A 27 -13.57 -1.34 8.54
CA GLY A 27 -14.68 -1.98 9.27
C GLY A 27 -14.21 -3.10 10.20
N ILE A 28 -12.89 -3.29 10.36
CA ILE A 28 -12.28 -4.26 11.26
C ILE A 28 -11.44 -3.47 12.28
N SER A 29 -11.85 -3.46 13.54
CA SER A 29 -11.21 -2.65 14.60
C SER A 29 -9.73 -2.94 14.77
N ASP A 30 -9.35 -4.21 14.67
CA ASP A 30 -7.98 -4.68 14.91
C ASP A 30 -7.01 -4.25 13.79
N ILE A 31 -7.55 -3.84 12.64
CA ILE A 31 -6.79 -3.32 11.50
C ILE A 31 -6.87 -1.79 11.49
N ASP A 32 -8.03 -1.22 11.82
CA ASP A 32 -8.27 0.22 11.77
C ASP A 32 -7.37 0.99 12.75
N GLU A 33 -7.15 0.48 13.96
CA GLU A 33 -6.31 1.17 14.95
C GLU A 33 -4.83 1.25 14.52
N PRO A 34 -4.16 0.15 14.12
CA PRO A 34 -2.82 0.23 13.53
C PRO A 34 -2.74 1.10 12.28
N LEU A 35 -3.79 1.12 11.44
CA LEU A 35 -3.81 1.97 10.25
C LEU A 35 -3.87 3.46 10.62
N TYR A 36 -4.65 3.85 11.62
CA TYR A 36 -4.64 5.23 12.10
C TYR A 36 -3.26 5.64 12.61
N GLU A 37 -2.63 4.79 13.42
CA GLU A 37 -1.28 5.04 13.94
C GLU A 37 -0.26 5.15 12.79
N LEU A 38 -0.33 4.26 11.81
CA LEU A 38 0.54 4.28 10.64
C LEU A 38 0.42 5.60 9.86
N VAL A 39 -0.82 6.06 9.63
CA VAL A 39 -1.05 7.34 8.94
C VAL A 39 -0.54 8.52 9.78
N ASP A 40 -0.74 8.49 11.09
CA ASP A 40 -0.24 9.53 11.99
C ASP A 40 1.30 9.60 11.96
N LEU A 41 1.98 8.45 12.00
CA LEU A 41 3.44 8.36 11.89
C LEU A 41 3.94 8.85 10.53
N PHE A 42 3.29 8.41 9.45
CA PHE A 42 3.66 8.81 8.10
C PHE A 42 3.50 10.32 7.88
N VAL A 43 2.37 10.91 8.27
CA VAL A 43 2.13 12.35 8.11
C VAL A 43 3.11 13.14 8.97
N ARG A 44 3.39 12.68 10.20
CA ARG A 44 4.39 13.32 11.07
C ARG A 44 5.77 13.34 10.41
N ASP A 45 6.24 12.18 9.95
CA ASP A 45 7.63 11.99 9.51
C ASP A 45 7.89 12.57 8.12
N TYR A 46 6.89 12.53 7.23
CA TYR A 46 7.07 12.90 5.82
C TYR A 46 6.40 14.21 5.41
N ILE A 47 5.52 14.80 6.23
CA ILE A 47 4.75 16.00 5.84
C ILE A 47 4.87 17.10 6.89
N GLU A 48 4.55 16.78 8.14
CA GLU A 48 4.42 17.77 9.22
C GLU A 48 5.70 18.54 9.48
N ILE A 49 6.86 17.86 9.48
CA ILE A 49 8.16 18.48 9.79
C ILE A 49 8.50 19.62 8.83
N TRP A 50 8.49 19.38 7.52
CA TRP A 50 8.86 20.42 6.55
C TRP A 50 7.74 21.45 6.37
N TYR A 51 6.47 21.05 6.49
CA TYR A 51 5.36 21.97 6.38
C TYR A 51 5.38 23.01 7.51
N LYS A 52 5.44 22.54 8.78
CA LYS A 52 5.47 23.42 9.96
C LYS A 52 6.74 24.25 10.06
N THR A 53 7.88 23.74 9.57
CA THR A 53 9.17 24.45 9.66
C THR A 53 9.39 25.46 8.54
N GLN A 54 8.91 25.17 7.31
CA GLN A 54 9.32 25.91 6.11
C GLN A 54 8.17 26.62 5.39
N ILE A 55 6.91 26.24 5.64
CA ILE A 55 5.77 26.73 4.85
C ILE A 55 4.76 27.49 5.72
N SER A 56 4.15 26.84 6.72
CA SER A 56 3.05 27.42 7.50
C SER A 56 2.84 26.67 8.81
N SER A 57 2.33 27.35 9.84
CA SER A 57 1.94 26.76 11.13
C SER A 57 0.46 26.36 11.20
N ASP A 58 -0.25 26.36 10.07
CA ASP A 58 -1.68 26.05 9.99
C ASP A 58 -1.94 24.54 10.10
N GLU A 59 -2.68 24.12 11.12
CA GLU A 59 -2.96 22.69 11.35
C GLU A 59 -4.03 22.14 10.41
N SER A 60 -4.87 22.99 9.81
CA SER A 60 -5.98 22.56 8.96
C SER A 60 -5.51 21.78 7.72
N PHE A 61 -4.38 22.17 7.14
CA PHE A 61 -3.78 21.44 6.03
C PHE A 61 -3.39 20.00 6.41
N ILE A 62 -2.83 19.81 7.61
CA ILE A 62 -2.42 18.48 8.08
C ILE A 62 -3.65 17.60 8.30
N ASP A 63 -4.71 18.15 8.86
CA ASP A 63 -5.98 17.45 9.04
C ASP A 63 -6.63 17.08 7.70
N ASP A 64 -6.60 18.00 6.72
CA ASP A 64 -7.09 17.75 5.36
C ASP A 64 -6.30 16.62 4.67
N VAL A 65 -4.98 16.60 4.81
CA VAL A 65 -4.12 15.52 4.29
C VAL A 65 -4.48 14.18 4.94
N LYS A 66 -4.61 14.12 6.27
CA LYS A 66 -5.02 12.90 6.98
C LYS A 66 -6.39 12.43 6.52
N SER A 67 -7.34 13.35 6.41
CA SER A 67 -8.71 13.07 5.93
C SER A 67 -8.70 12.49 4.51
N GLY A 68 -7.88 13.04 3.62
CA GLY A 68 -7.68 12.53 2.26
C GLY A 68 -7.09 11.11 2.25
N ILE A 69 -6.07 10.84 3.08
CA ILE A 69 -5.49 9.50 3.22
C ILE A 69 -6.53 8.51 3.76
N TYR A 70 -7.28 8.87 4.80
CA TYR A 70 -8.34 8.01 5.34
C TYR A 70 -9.43 7.71 4.33
N THR A 71 -9.84 8.70 3.54
CA THR A 71 -10.83 8.52 2.46
C THR A 71 -10.29 7.59 1.38
N THR A 72 -9.03 7.75 1.00
CA THR A 72 -8.33 6.88 0.05
C THR A 72 -8.27 5.44 0.56
N ILE A 73 -7.93 5.22 1.84
CA ILE A 73 -7.91 3.90 2.47
C ILE A 73 -9.31 3.26 2.48
N ARG A 74 -10.36 4.04 2.76
CA ARG A 74 -11.74 3.54 2.71
C ARG A 74 -12.14 3.08 1.32
N HIS A 75 -11.92 3.91 0.30
CA HIS A 75 -12.21 3.54 -1.09
C HIS A 75 -11.40 2.30 -1.51
N LEU A 76 -10.14 2.20 -1.07
CA LEU A 76 -9.33 1.02 -1.32
C LEU A 76 -9.94 -0.21 -0.64
N SER A 77 -10.34 -0.10 0.63
CA SER A 77 -10.96 -1.20 1.37
C SER A 77 -12.28 -1.66 0.74
N GLU A 78 -13.09 -0.73 0.26
CA GLU A 78 -14.34 -1.03 -0.45
C GLU A 78 -14.07 -1.79 -1.75
N ARG A 79 -13.10 -1.34 -2.56
CA ARG A 79 -12.69 -2.02 -3.79
C ARG A 79 -12.10 -3.40 -3.53
N LEU A 80 -11.28 -3.55 -2.48
CA LEU A 80 -10.71 -4.84 -2.07
C LEU A 80 -11.79 -5.82 -1.59
N ARG A 81 -12.91 -5.33 -1.06
CA ARG A 81 -14.04 -6.18 -0.64
C ARG A 81 -14.82 -6.75 -1.81
N GLU A 82 -14.75 -6.13 -2.99
CA GLU A 82 -15.40 -6.61 -4.21
C GLU A 82 -14.65 -7.77 -4.88
N ILE A 83 -13.42 -8.06 -4.42
CA ILE A 83 -12.59 -9.15 -4.95
C ILE A 83 -13.05 -10.50 -4.38
N ASP A 84 -13.22 -11.49 -5.24
CA ASP A 84 -13.34 -12.89 -4.82
C ASP A 84 -11.96 -13.38 -4.37
N TRP A 85 -11.68 -13.25 -3.09
CA TRP A 85 -10.40 -13.64 -2.49
C TRP A 85 -10.11 -15.12 -2.60
N LEU A 86 -11.12 -15.98 -2.69
CA LEU A 86 -10.90 -17.42 -2.84
C LEU A 86 -10.38 -17.72 -4.23
N ASP A 87 -11.08 -17.24 -5.26
CA ASP A 87 -10.66 -17.43 -6.66
C ASP A 87 -9.33 -16.73 -6.96
N PHE A 88 -9.16 -15.50 -6.45
CA PHE A 88 -7.92 -14.75 -6.63
C PHE A 88 -6.71 -15.49 -6.04
N CYS A 89 -6.81 -15.94 -4.78
CA CYS A 89 -5.70 -16.60 -4.11
C CYS A 89 -5.43 -18.01 -4.63
N THR A 90 -6.48 -18.77 -4.98
CA THR A 90 -6.32 -20.20 -5.35
C THR A 90 -6.20 -20.44 -6.85
N GLY A 91 -6.77 -19.57 -7.68
CA GLY A 91 -6.64 -19.60 -9.14
C GLY A 91 -5.52 -18.67 -9.58
N THR A 92 -5.79 -17.36 -9.54
CA THR A 92 -4.93 -16.35 -10.19
C THR A 92 -3.48 -16.35 -9.67
N ILE A 93 -3.28 -16.29 -8.35
CA ILE A 93 -1.93 -16.25 -7.76
C ILE A 93 -1.19 -17.57 -8.02
N VAL A 94 -1.86 -18.71 -7.81
CA VAL A 94 -1.25 -20.03 -7.99
C VAL A 94 -0.87 -20.27 -9.44
N ASP A 95 -1.72 -19.90 -10.39
CA ASP A 95 -1.45 -20.03 -11.82
C ASP A 95 -0.29 -19.14 -12.27
N SER A 96 -0.22 -17.90 -11.76
CA SER A 96 0.90 -16.99 -12.01
C SER A 96 2.21 -17.59 -11.48
N PHE A 97 2.21 -18.10 -10.25
CA PHE A 97 3.39 -18.73 -9.65
C PHE A 97 3.80 -20.01 -10.41
N ALA A 98 2.83 -20.88 -10.74
CA ALA A 98 3.08 -22.10 -11.49
C ALA A 98 3.65 -21.81 -12.88
N THR A 99 3.15 -20.76 -13.54
CA THR A 99 3.65 -20.28 -14.83
C THR A 99 5.09 -19.80 -14.70
N HIS A 100 5.39 -18.96 -13.71
CA HIS A 100 6.75 -18.49 -13.44
C HIS A 100 7.72 -19.66 -13.18
N VAL A 101 7.35 -20.63 -12.33
CA VAL A 101 8.17 -21.81 -12.04
C VAL A 101 8.38 -22.67 -13.29
N ARG A 102 7.37 -22.82 -14.14
CA ARG A 102 7.47 -23.55 -15.41
C ARG A 102 8.45 -22.85 -16.37
N LEU A 103 8.32 -21.54 -16.54
CA LEU A 103 9.23 -20.73 -17.37
C LEU A 103 10.67 -20.84 -16.85
N TYR A 104 10.88 -20.73 -15.53
CA TYR A 104 12.20 -20.88 -14.92
C TYR A 104 12.83 -22.26 -15.15
N ARG A 105 12.05 -23.34 -14.98
CA ARG A 105 12.54 -24.72 -15.24
C ARG A 105 12.93 -24.89 -16.71
N ASN A 106 12.12 -24.38 -17.63
CA ASN A 106 12.41 -24.44 -19.06
C ASN A 106 13.66 -23.60 -19.41
N ALA A 107 13.80 -22.41 -18.82
CA ALA A 107 14.97 -21.56 -18.99
C ALA A 107 16.26 -22.25 -18.52
N LYS A 108 16.19 -22.97 -17.40
CA LYS A 108 17.32 -23.75 -16.87
C LYS A 108 17.73 -24.91 -17.77
N GLU A 109 16.76 -25.62 -18.37
CA GLU A 109 17.07 -26.66 -19.35
C GLU A 109 17.66 -26.06 -20.65
N ARG A 110 17.11 -24.93 -21.13
CA ARG A 110 17.64 -24.22 -22.30
C ARG A 110 19.08 -23.77 -22.07
N LEU A 111 19.37 -23.17 -20.92
CA LEU A 111 20.72 -22.79 -20.48
C LEU A 111 21.69 -23.97 -20.54
N ARG A 112 21.25 -25.15 -20.07
CA ARG A 112 22.06 -26.38 -20.06
C ARG A 112 22.35 -26.93 -21.46
N LEU A 113 21.37 -26.83 -22.37
CA LEU A 113 21.44 -27.40 -23.72
C LEU A 113 22.15 -26.48 -24.72
N GLU A 114 21.88 -25.18 -24.67
CA GLU A 114 22.35 -24.19 -25.65
C GLU A 114 23.69 -23.54 -25.27
N GLN A 115 24.25 -23.89 -24.10
CA GLN A 115 25.45 -23.25 -23.53
C GLN A 115 25.33 -21.71 -23.46
N SER A 116 24.12 -21.19 -23.33
CA SER A 116 23.94 -19.76 -23.06
C SER A 116 24.48 -19.43 -21.67
N THR A 117 24.89 -18.17 -21.48
CA THR A 117 25.56 -17.74 -20.25
C THR A 117 24.64 -17.10 -19.23
N ASP A 118 23.43 -16.68 -19.63
CA ASP A 118 22.49 -15.96 -18.78
C ASP A 118 21.11 -16.63 -18.74
N ILE A 119 20.71 -17.04 -17.54
CA ILE A 119 19.40 -17.63 -17.26
C ILE A 119 18.26 -16.60 -17.41
N ARG A 120 18.54 -15.31 -17.17
CA ARG A 120 17.53 -14.25 -17.25
C ARG A 120 17.10 -14.02 -18.69
N SER A 121 18.05 -13.91 -19.62
CA SER A 121 17.74 -13.85 -21.05
C SER A 121 16.91 -15.06 -21.50
N CYS A 122 17.33 -16.29 -21.12
CA CYS A 122 16.57 -17.49 -21.46
C CYS A 122 15.14 -17.47 -20.89
N PHE A 123 14.96 -16.94 -19.68
CA PHE A 123 13.65 -16.81 -19.04
C PHE A 123 12.76 -15.85 -19.80
N PHE A 124 13.24 -14.63 -20.09
CA PHE A 124 12.44 -13.61 -20.74
C PHE A 124 12.16 -13.91 -22.22
N ASP A 125 13.08 -14.57 -22.93
CA ASP A 125 12.83 -15.09 -24.28
C ASP A 125 11.66 -16.08 -24.26
N LEU A 126 11.66 -17.01 -23.29
CA LEU A 126 10.55 -17.94 -23.12
C LEU A 126 9.26 -17.24 -22.66
N GLU A 127 9.35 -16.21 -21.82
CA GLU A 127 8.16 -15.42 -21.44
C GLU A 127 7.51 -14.79 -22.66
N ALA A 128 8.31 -14.16 -23.54
CA ALA A 128 7.83 -13.56 -24.78
C ALA A 128 7.20 -14.59 -25.74
N GLU A 129 7.80 -15.78 -25.84
CA GLU A 129 7.29 -16.89 -26.66
C GLU A 129 5.95 -17.44 -26.14
N TYR A 130 5.80 -17.60 -24.82
CA TYR A 130 4.65 -18.27 -24.20
C TYR A 130 3.50 -17.32 -23.84
N GLU A 131 3.78 -16.07 -23.48
CA GLU A 131 2.77 -15.08 -23.06
C GLU A 131 2.32 -14.14 -24.19
N ARG A 132 2.29 -14.64 -25.45
CA ARG A 132 1.79 -13.91 -26.62
C ARG A 132 2.50 -12.55 -26.84
N GLY A 133 3.81 -12.50 -26.59
CA GLY A 133 4.62 -11.30 -26.78
C GLY A 133 4.68 -10.36 -25.57
N ILE A 134 4.16 -10.77 -24.41
CA ILE A 134 4.44 -10.06 -23.14
C ILE A 134 5.85 -10.45 -22.69
N CYS A 135 6.70 -9.45 -22.46
CA CYS A 135 8.04 -9.62 -21.92
C CYS A 135 8.28 -8.54 -20.87
N ARG A 136 8.67 -8.94 -19.67
CA ARG A 136 8.87 -8.05 -18.52
C ARG A 136 10.34 -7.69 -18.31
N ASP A 137 11.22 -8.07 -19.22
CA ASP A 137 12.66 -7.81 -19.16
C ASP A 137 12.97 -6.33 -19.00
N GLU A 138 12.30 -5.46 -19.76
CA GLU A 138 12.53 -4.02 -19.70
C GLU A 138 12.25 -3.44 -18.31
N VAL A 139 11.22 -3.93 -17.63
CA VAL A 139 10.85 -3.45 -16.29
C VAL A 139 11.74 -4.11 -15.23
N CYS A 140 11.99 -5.41 -15.32
CA CYS A 140 12.69 -6.16 -14.29
C CYS A 140 14.22 -6.01 -14.32
N MET A 141 14.79 -5.59 -15.44
CA MET A 141 16.26 -5.51 -15.63
C MET A 141 16.82 -4.09 -15.52
N ASP A 142 15.96 -3.08 -15.45
CA ASP A 142 16.34 -1.67 -15.37
C ASP A 142 15.56 -0.96 -14.26
N LYS A 143 16.28 -0.44 -13.27
CA LYS A 143 15.69 0.21 -12.08
C LYS A 143 14.96 1.51 -12.40
N ASP A 144 15.37 2.22 -13.44
CA ASP A 144 14.67 3.44 -13.87
C ASP A 144 13.35 3.08 -14.57
N LYS A 145 13.35 2.03 -15.39
CA LYS A 145 12.12 1.51 -16.01
C LYS A 145 11.17 0.87 -15.00
N GLU A 146 11.68 0.13 -14.01
CA GLU A 146 10.90 -0.37 -12.88
C GLU A 146 10.18 0.78 -12.17
N LYS A 147 10.91 1.86 -11.88
CA LYS A 147 10.37 3.05 -11.24
C LYS A 147 9.29 3.74 -12.07
N GLU A 148 9.50 3.91 -13.36
CA GLU A 148 8.49 4.48 -14.27
C GLU A 148 7.23 3.61 -14.31
N PHE A 149 7.38 2.28 -14.38
CA PHE A 149 6.25 1.36 -14.34
C PHE A 149 5.45 1.46 -13.03
N LEU A 150 6.14 1.58 -11.88
CA LEU A 150 5.49 1.79 -10.59
C LEU A 150 4.81 3.16 -10.49
N ARG A 151 5.36 4.20 -11.12
CA ARG A 151 4.70 5.51 -11.23
C ARG A 151 3.38 5.41 -11.99
N ASP A 152 3.36 4.66 -13.09
CA ASP A 152 2.14 4.44 -13.87
C ASP A 152 1.08 3.68 -13.06
N ILE A 153 1.48 2.63 -12.33
CA ILE A 153 0.58 1.90 -11.41
C ILE A 153 0.00 2.86 -10.37
N VAL A 154 0.83 3.67 -9.72
CA VAL A 154 0.37 4.60 -8.69
C VAL A 154 -0.52 5.69 -9.27
N GLU A 155 -0.28 6.19 -10.48
CA GLU A 155 -1.17 7.16 -11.14
C GLU A 155 -2.56 6.56 -11.37
N VAL A 156 -2.64 5.29 -11.79
CA VAL A 156 -3.92 4.56 -11.92
C VAL A 156 -4.60 4.39 -10.55
N LEU A 157 -3.84 4.01 -9.52
CA LEU A 157 -4.37 3.90 -8.15
C LEU A 157 -4.89 5.25 -7.63
N ILE A 158 -4.15 6.33 -7.87
CA ILE A 158 -4.59 7.68 -7.51
C ILE A 158 -5.88 8.02 -8.24
N TYR A 159 -6.00 7.69 -9.53
CA TYR A 159 -7.20 7.95 -10.32
C TYR A 159 -8.45 7.21 -9.81
N ILE A 160 -8.31 5.95 -9.39
CA ILE A 160 -9.45 5.16 -8.90
C ILE A 160 -9.80 5.43 -7.43
N LEU A 161 -8.81 5.87 -6.61
CA LEU A 161 -9.00 6.03 -5.17
C LEU A 161 -9.31 7.48 -4.75
N LEU A 162 -8.75 8.50 -5.42
CA LEU A 162 -8.98 9.89 -5.01
C LEU A 162 -10.29 10.43 -5.58
N PRO A 163 -11.06 11.19 -4.77
CA PRO A 163 -12.23 11.88 -5.28
C PRO A 163 -11.87 12.99 -6.28
N ALA A 164 -12.78 13.28 -7.22
CA ALA A 164 -12.52 14.11 -8.40
C ALA A 164 -12.14 15.57 -8.11
N ASN A 165 -12.45 16.08 -6.92
CA ASN A 165 -12.03 17.39 -6.43
C ASN A 165 -10.55 17.41 -6.06
N GLU A 166 -10.06 16.40 -5.34
CA GLU A 166 -8.66 16.26 -4.91
C GLU A 166 -7.76 15.85 -6.08
N PHE A 167 -8.26 14.98 -6.96
CA PHE A 167 -7.55 14.61 -8.17
C PHE A 167 -7.24 15.82 -9.06
N ARG A 168 -7.90 16.97 -8.96
CA ARG A 168 -7.57 18.13 -9.84
C ARG A 168 -6.28 18.85 -9.47
N CYS A 169 -5.76 18.67 -8.26
CA CYS A 169 -4.54 19.33 -7.82
C CYS A 169 -3.28 18.62 -8.36
N VAL A 170 -2.73 19.11 -9.48
CA VAL A 170 -1.57 18.49 -10.15
C VAL A 170 -0.35 18.35 -9.23
N PRO A 171 0.08 19.39 -8.48
CA PRO A 171 1.24 19.26 -7.60
C PRO A 171 1.04 18.23 -6.49
N ALA A 172 -0.18 18.14 -5.92
CA ALA A 172 -0.50 17.15 -4.90
C ALA A 172 -0.44 15.73 -5.45
N ARG A 173 -1.00 15.48 -6.65
CA ARG A 173 -0.93 14.16 -7.29
C ARG A 173 0.52 13.71 -7.54
N VAL A 174 1.35 14.61 -8.08
CA VAL A 174 2.76 14.32 -8.33
C VAL A 174 3.49 14.00 -7.02
N LEU A 175 3.24 14.78 -5.96
CA LEU A 175 3.85 14.54 -4.65
C LEU A 175 3.42 13.19 -4.07
N ILE A 176 2.11 12.89 -4.07
CA ILE A 176 1.57 11.61 -3.58
C ILE A 176 2.19 10.45 -4.36
N ARG A 177 2.25 10.56 -5.70
CA ARG A 177 2.85 9.53 -6.55
C ARG A 177 4.31 9.30 -6.20
N GLU A 178 5.12 10.36 -6.13
CA GLU A 178 6.55 10.21 -5.82
C GLU A 178 6.76 9.65 -4.41
N VAL A 179 5.97 10.05 -3.43
CA VAL A 179 6.06 9.50 -2.07
C VAL A 179 5.67 8.02 -2.05
N ALA A 180 4.53 7.66 -2.65
CA ALA A 180 4.07 6.28 -2.69
C ALA A 180 5.04 5.35 -3.43
N VAL A 181 5.64 5.80 -4.54
CA VAL A 181 6.62 5.00 -5.29
C VAL A 181 7.95 4.89 -4.54
N ASN A 182 8.56 6.01 -4.15
CA ASN A 182 9.94 6.01 -3.63
C ASN A 182 10.03 5.57 -2.17
N LEU A 183 9.01 5.86 -1.35
CA LEU A 183 9.01 5.55 0.08
C LEU A 183 8.15 4.33 0.42
N GLY A 184 7.25 3.93 -0.49
CA GLY A 184 6.42 2.74 -0.36
C GLY A 184 6.89 1.62 -1.28
N LEU A 185 6.42 1.65 -2.53
CA LEU A 185 6.45 0.50 -3.44
C LEU A 185 7.87 -0.01 -3.72
N ILE A 186 8.83 0.86 -4.01
CA ILE A 186 10.21 0.44 -4.29
C ILE A 186 10.83 -0.28 -3.07
N PRO A 187 10.86 0.32 -1.86
CA PRO A 187 11.32 -0.40 -0.66
C PRO A 187 10.61 -1.73 -0.41
N PHE A 188 9.29 -1.80 -0.62
CA PHE A 188 8.54 -3.05 -0.46
C PHE A 188 8.97 -4.11 -1.48
N ILE A 189 9.08 -3.74 -2.75
CA ILE A 189 9.47 -4.67 -3.82
C ILE A 189 10.90 -5.15 -3.62
N ASP A 190 11.83 -4.26 -3.32
CA ASP A 190 13.23 -4.62 -3.06
C ASP A 190 13.34 -5.57 -1.84
N MET A 191 12.58 -5.28 -0.77
CA MET A 191 12.57 -6.13 0.43
C MET A 191 12.04 -7.54 0.13
N TYR A 192 10.91 -7.67 -0.55
CA TYR A 192 10.31 -8.99 -0.80
C TYR A 192 10.91 -9.73 -2.00
N SER A 193 11.66 -9.05 -2.86
CA SER A 193 12.45 -9.68 -3.94
C SER A 193 13.81 -10.18 -3.45
N ASP A 194 14.24 -9.76 -2.26
CA ASP A 194 15.48 -10.21 -1.65
C ASP A 194 15.38 -11.69 -1.20
N PRO A 195 16.26 -12.59 -1.69
CA PRO A 195 16.22 -13.99 -1.32
C PRO A 195 16.41 -14.26 0.18
N ASP A 196 17.19 -13.43 0.89
CA ASP A 196 17.37 -13.56 2.33
C ASP A 196 16.09 -13.17 3.08
N ALA A 197 15.37 -12.13 2.64
CA ALA A 197 14.08 -11.78 3.22
C ALA A 197 13.06 -12.92 3.08
N ILE A 198 12.97 -13.54 1.90
CA ILE A 198 12.11 -14.71 1.66
C ILE A 198 12.55 -15.88 2.55
N ASN A 199 13.85 -16.16 2.63
CA ASN A 199 14.38 -17.24 3.44
C ASN A 199 14.08 -17.03 4.94
N GLN A 200 14.23 -15.81 5.44
CA GLN A 200 13.88 -15.47 6.83
C GLN A 200 12.39 -15.62 7.10
N LEU A 201 11.52 -15.26 6.14
CA LEU A 201 10.08 -15.49 6.26
C LEU A 201 9.75 -16.98 6.36
N ILE A 202 10.43 -17.84 5.62
CA ILE A 202 10.22 -19.30 5.67
C ILE A 202 10.70 -19.91 6.98
N ILE A 203 11.86 -19.46 7.50
CA ILE A 203 12.46 -20.01 8.72
C ILE A 203 11.68 -19.59 9.98
N ASN A 204 11.14 -18.36 9.98
CA ASN A 204 10.49 -17.77 11.15
C ASN A 204 8.96 -18.00 11.19
N MET A 205 8.42 -18.78 10.25
CA MET A 205 7.01 -19.20 10.21
C MET A 205 6.82 -20.55 10.89
#